data_AF-R1DW99-F1
#
_entry.id   AF-R1DW99-F1
#
_cell.length_a   1.000
_cell.length_b   1.000
_cell.length_c   1.000
_cell.angle_alpha   90.00
_cell.angle_beta   90.00
_cell.angle_gamma   90.00
#
_symmetry.space_group_name_H-M   'P 1'
#
loop_
_entity.id
_entity.type
_entity.pdbx_description
1 polymer ?
#
loop_
_entity_poly.entity_id
_entity_poly.type
_entity_poly.pdbx_seq_one_letter_code
_entity_poly.pdbx_strand_id
1 'polypeptide(L)'
;KLTLIRHGQSEWNLANRFTGWVDVDLTTRGIQEAREAARALKADGTEYDLVLTSCLRRAVRTSCLLLSGAGRPAVPMVKDARLNEQHAGALTGRNKRSLAKEHGHEQVMRWRRGFAVPPPPISTKAPLQSAICRDERYRRRPCAGGASGGPSQDVVVPRGETFRDCLERVSEVWSDTVEPALRDGKNVLVVSHGNALRALIKLVDGVSDEDAASTCPPHVPHAIPLVYSLDADLQP
;
A
#
# COMPACT_ATOMS: atom_id res chain seq x y z
N LYS A 1 -12.51 -13.85 -5.92
CA LYS A 1 -12.79 -12.67 -5.06
C LYS A 1 -11.52 -11.88 -4.83
N LEU A 2 -11.63 -10.56 -4.67
CA LEU A 2 -10.52 -9.69 -4.28
C LEU A 2 -10.81 -9.11 -2.89
N THR A 3 -9.82 -9.10 -2.00
CA THR A 3 -9.93 -8.43 -0.70
C THR A 3 -8.80 -7.44 -0.52
N LEU A 4 -9.12 -6.20 -0.17
CA LEU A 4 -8.18 -5.12 0.07
C LEU A 4 -8.19 -4.76 1.57
N ILE A 5 -7.03 -4.75 2.20
CA ILE A 5 -6.87 -4.37 3.62
C ILE A 5 -5.76 -3.35 3.77
N ARG A 6 -6.07 -2.19 4.35
CA ARG A 6 -5.03 -1.27 4.81
C ARG A 6 -4.40 -1.83 6.08
N HIS A 7 -3.07 -1.74 6.20
CA HIS A 7 -2.38 -2.09 7.44
C HIS A 7 -2.98 -1.40 8.68
N GLY A 8 -2.80 -1.99 9.86
CA GLY A 8 -3.23 -1.38 11.13
C GLY A 8 -2.51 -0.07 11.44
N GLN A 9 -2.95 0.68 12.44
CA GLN A 9 -2.34 1.94 12.82
C GLN A 9 -0.81 1.80 13.05
N SER A 10 -0.03 2.64 12.35
CA SER A 10 1.42 2.74 12.56
C SER A 10 1.80 3.84 13.55
N GLU A 11 3.02 3.79 14.09
CA GLU A 11 3.56 4.79 15.02
C GLU A 11 3.43 6.22 14.48
N TRP A 12 3.68 6.42 13.18
CA TRP A 12 3.59 7.74 12.57
C TRP A 12 2.17 8.12 12.14
N ASN A 13 1.25 7.16 12.02
CA ASN A 13 -0.17 7.51 11.95
C ASN A 13 -0.63 8.10 13.29
N LEU A 14 -0.27 7.46 14.40
CA LEU A 14 -0.56 7.96 15.75
C LEU A 14 0.07 9.34 16.00
N ALA A 15 1.34 9.53 15.61
CA ALA A 15 2.03 10.81 15.73
C ALA A 15 1.58 11.88 14.70
N ASN A 16 0.59 11.56 13.85
CA ASN A 16 0.06 12.42 12.79
C ASN A 16 1.15 12.96 11.84
N ARG A 17 2.12 12.11 11.47
CA ARG A 17 3.23 12.43 10.55
C ARG A 17 2.96 11.88 9.15
N PHE A 18 3.58 12.48 8.14
CA PHE A 18 3.69 11.87 6.81
C PHE A 18 4.74 10.76 6.85
N THR A 19 4.37 9.55 6.43
CA THR A 19 5.25 8.38 6.51
C THR A 19 5.92 8.05 5.19
N GLY A 20 5.15 7.89 4.12
CA GLY A 20 5.67 7.40 2.85
C GLY A 20 6.44 6.09 3.02
N TRP A 21 7.65 6.05 2.47
CA TRP A 21 8.49 4.84 2.41
C TRP A 21 9.34 4.62 3.67
N VAL A 22 9.21 5.45 4.71
CA VAL A 22 9.87 5.21 6.00
C VAL A 22 9.28 3.96 6.66
N ASP A 23 10.14 3.07 7.12
CA ASP A 23 9.78 1.75 7.64
C ASP A 23 9.42 1.72 9.13
N VAL A 24 8.42 2.51 9.50
CA VAL A 24 7.89 2.53 10.87
C VAL A 24 7.04 1.31 11.16
N ASP A 25 6.96 0.93 12.44
CA ASP A 25 6.21 -0.24 12.87
C ASP A 25 4.73 0.07 13.18
N LEU A 26 3.97 -0.99 13.45
CA LEU A 26 2.62 -0.93 13.99
C LEU A 26 2.63 -0.51 15.46
N THR A 27 1.60 0.20 15.90
CA THR A 27 1.34 0.39 17.32
C THR A 27 0.71 -0.88 17.92
N THR A 28 0.64 -0.95 19.26
CA THR A 28 -0.16 -1.98 19.94
C THR A 28 -1.59 -2.04 19.43
N ARG A 29 -2.20 -0.86 19.20
CA ARG A 29 -3.52 -0.74 18.58
C ARG A 29 -3.52 -1.31 17.16
N GLY A 30 -2.55 -0.97 16.32
CA GLY A 30 -2.46 -1.52 14.96
C GLY A 30 -2.31 -3.04 14.90
N ILE A 31 -1.67 -3.64 15.91
CA ILE A 31 -1.60 -5.10 16.07
C ILE A 31 -2.96 -5.69 16.45
N GLN A 32 -3.70 -5.04 17.36
CA GLN A 32 -5.06 -5.46 17.75
C GLN A 32 -6.02 -5.37 16.56
N GLU A 33 -6.00 -4.25 15.83
CA GLU A 33 -6.77 -4.03 14.60
C GLU A 33 -6.52 -5.16 13.58
N ALA A 34 -5.25 -5.54 13.34
CA ALA A 34 -4.92 -6.64 12.43
C ALA A 34 -5.44 -8.01 12.92
N ARG A 35 -5.46 -8.26 14.23
CA ARG A 35 -6.02 -9.50 14.82
C ARG A 35 -7.54 -9.55 14.73
N GLU A 36 -8.21 -8.41 14.87
CA GLU A 36 -9.65 -8.28 14.64
C GLU A 36 -10.01 -8.58 13.19
N ALA A 37 -9.28 -7.98 12.26
CA ALA A 37 -9.41 -8.26 10.84
C ALA A 37 -9.20 -9.75 10.53
N ALA A 38 -8.24 -10.41 11.17
CA ALA A 38 -7.99 -11.83 10.99
C ALA A 38 -9.19 -12.70 11.41
N ARG A 39 -9.87 -12.31 12.51
CA ARG A 39 -11.12 -12.98 12.94
C ARG A 39 -12.25 -12.76 11.93
N ALA A 40 -12.37 -11.55 11.38
CA ALA A 40 -13.37 -11.26 10.35
C ALA A 40 -13.13 -12.09 9.08
N LEU A 41 -11.88 -12.19 8.62
CA LEU A 41 -11.52 -13.04 7.47
C LEU A 41 -11.82 -14.52 7.71
N LYS A 42 -11.52 -15.02 8.92
CA LYS A 42 -11.84 -16.39 9.29
C LYS A 42 -13.35 -16.66 9.30
N ALA A 43 -14.14 -15.69 9.76
CA ALA A 43 -15.60 -15.80 9.81
C ALA A 43 -16.25 -15.72 8.43
N ASP A 44 -15.70 -14.92 7.51
CA ASP A 44 -16.14 -14.84 6.11
C ASP A 44 -15.89 -16.16 5.35
N GLY A 45 -14.86 -16.91 5.73
CA GLY A 45 -14.60 -18.25 5.19
C GLY A 45 -13.98 -18.27 3.79
N THR A 46 -13.73 -17.12 3.15
CA THR A 46 -13.02 -17.07 1.85
C THR A 46 -11.63 -17.68 1.99
N GLU A 47 -11.33 -18.74 1.24
CA GLU A 47 -10.01 -19.36 1.10
C GLU A 47 -9.13 -18.52 0.16
N TYR A 48 -8.02 -17.96 0.65
CA TYR A 48 -7.12 -17.12 -0.16
C TYR A 48 -5.97 -17.94 -0.71
N ASP A 49 -5.69 -17.80 -2.00
CA ASP A 49 -4.64 -18.53 -2.71
C ASP A 49 -3.35 -17.70 -2.84
N LEU A 50 -3.48 -16.37 -2.76
CA LEU A 50 -2.38 -15.43 -2.91
C LEU A 50 -2.55 -14.23 -1.97
N VAL A 51 -1.50 -13.89 -1.24
CA VAL A 51 -1.37 -12.61 -0.54
C VAL A 51 -0.34 -11.73 -1.22
N LEU A 52 -0.72 -10.50 -1.55
CA LEU A 52 0.17 -9.45 -2.00
C LEU A 52 0.33 -8.39 -0.91
N THR A 53 1.56 -7.97 -0.67
CA THR A 53 1.83 -6.89 0.29
C THR A 53 2.98 -6.00 -0.16
N SER A 54 3.12 -4.85 0.47
CA SER A 54 4.25 -3.96 0.21
C SER A 54 5.54 -4.46 0.85
N CYS A 55 6.65 -3.79 0.58
CA CYS A 55 7.93 -4.09 1.23
C CYS A 55 8.06 -3.46 2.63
N LEU A 56 7.05 -2.72 3.11
CA LEU A 56 7.11 -1.99 4.38
C LEU A 56 6.60 -2.84 5.54
N ARG A 57 7.35 -2.85 6.66
CA ARG A 57 7.11 -3.78 7.78
C ARG A 57 5.69 -3.74 8.31
N ARG A 58 5.06 -2.56 8.32
CA ARG A 58 3.70 -2.40 8.83
C ARG A 58 2.67 -3.19 8.01
N ALA A 59 2.82 -3.23 6.69
CA ALA A 59 1.95 -4.02 5.81
C ALA A 59 2.30 -5.52 5.89
N VAL A 60 3.59 -5.85 5.87
CA VAL A 60 4.07 -7.25 6.02
C VAL A 60 3.60 -7.85 7.34
N ARG A 61 3.76 -7.14 8.47
CA ARG A 61 3.33 -7.59 9.80
C ARG A 61 1.82 -7.71 9.89
N THR A 62 1.05 -6.78 9.33
CA THR A 62 -0.40 -6.95 9.23
C THR A 62 -0.74 -8.23 8.46
N SER A 63 -0.10 -8.48 7.32
CA SER A 63 -0.30 -9.71 6.52
C SER A 63 -0.01 -10.97 7.31
N CYS A 64 1.12 -11.03 8.04
CA CYS A 64 1.44 -12.17 8.89
C CYS A 64 0.41 -12.39 10.01
N LEU A 65 -0.06 -11.32 10.65
CA LEU A 65 -1.09 -11.39 11.69
C LEU A 65 -2.43 -11.88 11.14
N LEU A 66 -2.80 -11.44 9.93
CA LEU A 66 -4.00 -11.90 9.22
C LEU A 66 -3.92 -13.39 8.91
N LEU A 67 -2.84 -13.85 8.27
CA LEU A 67 -2.66 -15.25 7.88
C LEU A 67 -2.61 -16.17 9.10
N SER A 68 -1.81 -15.84 10.12
CA SER A 68 -1.73 -16.65 11.35
C SER A 68 -3.06 -16.64 12.11
N GLY A 69 -3.74 -15.50 12.22
CA GLY A 69 -5.02 -15.40 12.93
C GLY A 69 -6.19 -16.07 12.20
N ALA A 70 -6.14 -16.12 10.87
CA ALA A 70 -7.08 -16.86 10.03
C ALA A 70 -6.78 -18.37 9.98
N GLY A 71 -5.66 -18.83 10.53
CA GLY A 71 -5.26 -20.24 10.51
C GLY A 71 -4.69 -20.68 9.15
N ARG A 72 -4.17 -19.75 8.34
CA ARG A 72 -3.66 -20.02 6.99
C ARG A 72 -2.22 -19.51 6.78
N PRO A 73 -1.25 -19.94 7.60
CA PRO A 73 0.13 -19.43 7.52
C PRO A 73 0.87 -19.84 6.24
N ALA A 74 0.35 -20.83 5.50
CA ALA A 74 1.02 -21.40 4.32
C ALA A 74 0.67 -20.69 3.01
N VAL A 75 -0.30 -19.76 3.00
CA VAL A 75 -0.67 -19.05 1.77
C VAL A 75 0.53 -18.27 1.24
N PRO A 76 0.90 -18.41 -0.05
CA PRO A 76 2.00 -17.66 -0.64
C PRO A 76 1.82 -16.16 -0.44
N MET A 77 2.84 -15.51 0.12
CA MET A 77 2.88 -14.06 0.31
C MET A 77 3.99 -13.45 -0.53
N VAL A 78 3.60 -12.64 -1.51
CA VAL A 78 4.50 -11.91 -2.41
C VAL A 78 4.61 -10.47 -1.95
N LYS A 79 5.84 -9.97 -1.84
CA LYS A 79 6.16 -8.59 -1.47
C LYS A 79 6.56 -7.82 -2.71
N ASP A 80 5.93 -6.67 -2.94
CA ASP A 80 6.23 -5.82 -4.08
C ASP A 80 6.33 -4.34 -3.66
N ALA A 81 7.45 -3.70 -4.01
CA ALA A 81 7.67 -2.28 -3.70
C ALA A 81 6.69 -1.35 -4.45
N ARG A 82 6.13 -1.82 -5.57
CA ARG A 82 5.07 -1.11 -6.30
C ARG A 82 3.76 -1.02 -5.49
N LEU A 83 3.60 -1.82 -4.43
CA LEU A 83 2.53 -1.70 -3.44
C LEU A 83 2.90 -0.82 -2.23
N ASN A 84 4.05 -0.15 -2.21
CA ASN A 84 4.39 0.78 -1.12
C ASN A 84 3.42 1.97 -1.03
N GLU A 85 3.39 2.65 0.11
CA GLU A 85 2.65 3.91 0.28
C GLU A 85 3.16 4.99 -0.68
N GLN A 86 2.34 5.98 -1.04
CA GLN A 86 2.80 7.15 -1.78
C GLN A 86 3.98 7.84 -1.06
N HIS A 87 5.06 8.12 -1.77
CA HIS A 87 6.24 8.77 -1.24
C HIS A 87 5.97 10.25 -0.94
N ALA A 88 6.03 10.64 0.33
CA ALA A 88 5.67 11.99 0.78
C ALA A 88 6.74 13.06 0.50
N GLY A 89 7.84 12.69 -0.15
CA GLY A 89 8.95 13.60 -0.48
C GLY A 89 9.47 14.32 0.75
N ALA A 90 9.70 15.64 0.65
CA ALA A 90 10.20 16.46 1.75
C ALA A 90 9.19 16.64 2.89
N LEU A 91 7.94 16.20 2.73
CA LEU A 91 6.96 16.16 3.82
C LEU A 91 7.20 15.00 4.77
N THR A 92 7.96 13.98 4.36
CA THR A 92 8.26 12.78 5.15
C THR A 92 8.79 13.14 6.55
N GLY A 93 8.17 12.56 7.59
CA GLY A 93 8.50 12.82 8.99
C GLY A 93 7.83 14.06 9.59
N ARG A 94 7.34 15.00 8.77
CA ARG A 94 6.70 16.23 9.25
C ARG A 94 5.29 15.95 9.76
N ASN A 95 4.89 16.68 10.81
CA ASN A 95 3.55 16.58 11.38
C ASN A 95 2.53 17.32 10.50
N LYS A 96 1.42 16.66 10.16
CA LYS A 96 0.37 17.17 9.26
C LYS A 96 -0.30 18.42 9.80
N ARG A 97 -0.50 18.51 11.12
CA ARG A 97 -1.13 19.67 11.76
C ARG A 97 -0.20 20.88 11.74
N SER A 98 1.11 20.66 11.95
CA SER A 98 2.10 21.73 11.88
C SER A 98 2.21 22.28 10.45
N LEU A 99 2.31 21.37 9.46
CA LEU A 99 2.29 21.73 8.05
C LEU A 99 1.02 22.51 7.64
N ALA A 100 -0.14 22.17 8.19
CA ALA A 100 -1.38 22.89 7.89
C ALA A 100 -1.38 24.31 8.47
N LYS A 101 -0.65 24.57 9.56
CA LYS A 101 -0.45 25.93 10.09
C LYS A 101 0.51 26.73 9.22
N GLU A 102 1.56 26.08 8.70
CA GLU A 102 2.60 26.73 7.90
C GLU A 102 2.17 27.02 6.45
N HIS A 103 1.46 26.09 5.83
CA HIS A 103 1.14 26.13 4.39
C HIS A 103 -0.36 26.21 4.11
N GLY A 104 -1.21 26.21 5.14
CA GLY A 104 -2.65 26.18 5.00
C GLY A 104 -3.22 24.76 4.86
N HIS A 105 -4.46 24.59 5.33
CA HIS A 105 -5.15 23.30 5.31
C HIS A 105 -5.36 22.77 3.89
N GLU A 106 -5.79 23.64 2.97
CA GLU A 106 -6.08 23.26 1.58
C GLU A 106 -4.84 22.73 0.87
N GLN A 107 -3.68 23.38 1.02
CA GLN A 107 -2.44 22.92 0.41
C GLN A 107 -2.02 21.54 0.94
N VAL A 108 -2.15 21.30 2.25
CA VAL A 108 -1.86 19.99 2.84
C VAL A 108 -2.84 18.93 2.34
N MET A 109 -4.11 19.28 2.13
CA MET A 109 -5.09 18.38 1.54
C MET A 109 -4.77 18.07 0.07
N ARG A 110 -4.32 19.04 -0.72
CA ARG A 110 -3.85 18.82 -2.09
C ARG A 110 -2.68 17.84 -2.14
N TRP A 111 -1.68 17.96 -1.27
CA TRP A 111 -0.60 16.96 -1.20
C TRP A 111 -1.06 15.57 -0.72
N ARG A 112 -2.07 15.51 0.16
CA ARG A 112 -2.53 14.24 0.74
C ARG A 112 -3.51 13.47 -0.14
N ARG A 113 -4.32 14.19 -0.89
CA ARG A 113 -5.53 13.66 -1.55
C ARG A 113 -5.67 14.09 -3.01
N GLY A 114 -4.93 15.11 -3.45
CA GLY A 114 -4.96 15.57 -4.82
C GLY A 114 -4.36 14.55 -5.78
N PHE A 115 -4.89 14.53 -7.00
CA PHE A 115 -4.52 13.56 -8.02
C PHE A 115 -3.09 13.78 -8.56
N ALA A 116 -2.79 15.02 -8.97
CA ALA A 116 -1.55 15.36 -9.68
C ALA A 116 -0.70 16.42 -8.98
N VAL A 117 -0.94 16.72 -7.69
CA VAL A 117 -0.17 17.75 -6.98
C VAL A 117 1.02 17.10 -6.25
N PRO A 118 2.27 17.31 -6.71
CA PRO A 118 3.40 16.64 -6.10
C PRO A 118 3.76 17.28 -4.75
N PRO A 119 4.22 16.48 -3.77
CA PRO A 119 4.94 17.04 -2.63
C PRO A 119 6.29 17.61 -3.10
N PRO A 120 6.88 18.59 -2.36
CA PRO A 120 8.22 19.03 -2.67
C PRO A 120 9.20 17.83 -2.62
N PRO A 121 10.12 17.69 -3.60
CA PRO A 121 10.99 16.53 -3.66
C PRO A 121 12.00 16.55 -2.50
N ILE A 122 12.22 15.41 -1.85
CA ILE A 122 13.27 15.28 -0.84
C ILE A 122 14.64 15.26 -1.50
N SER A 123 15.64 15.82 -0.83
CA SER A 123 17.03 15.77 -1.30
C SER A 123 17.57 14.34 -1.26
N THR A 124 18.35 13.94 -2.26
CA THR A 124 19.07 12.65 -2.26
C THR A 124 20.11 12.57 -1.14
N LYS A 125 20.58 13.72 -0.64
CA LYS A 125 21.50 13.82 0.50
C LYS A 125 20.79 13.82 1.85
N ALA A 126 19.45 13.88 1.89
CA ALA A 126 18.73 13.85 3.15
C ALA A 126 18.94 12.48 3.83
N PRO A 127 19.24 12.43 5.14
CA PRO A 127 19.53 11.17 5.83
C PRO A 127 18.42 10.12 5.67
N LEU A 128 17.15 10.53 5.77
CA LEU A 128 16.00 9.64 5.57
C LEU A 128 15.95 9.07 4.14
N GLN A 129 16.14 9.90 3.12
CA GLN A 129 16.13 9.44 1.72
C GLN A 129 17.30 8.49 1.45
N SER A 130 18.51 8.87 1.89
CA SER A 130 19.69 8.04 1.72
C SER A 130 19.56 6.69 2.43
N ALA A 131 18.90 6.64 3.58
CA ALA A 131 18.64 5.39 4.30
C ALA A 131 17.68 4.49 3.50
N ILE A 132 16.58 5.04 2.96
CA ILE A 132 15.62 4.28 2.15
C ILE A 132 16.30 3.77 0.87
N CYS A 133 17.02 4.61 0.13
CA CYS A 133 17.72 4.20 -1.10
C CYS A 133 18.77 3.09 -0.88
N ARG A 134 19.36 3.00 0.32
CA ARG A 134 20.39 1.99 0.63
C ARG A 134 19.81 0.72 1.26
N ASP A 135 18.51 0.69 1.54
CA ASP A 135 17.85 -0.45 2.16
C ASP A 135 17.87 -1.66 1.20
N GLU A 136 18.23 -2.82 1.73
CA GLU A 136 18.36 -4.06 0.95
C GLU A 136 17.06 -4.49 0.28
N ARG A 137 15.90 -4.05 0.79
CA ARG A 137 14.59 -4.37 0.21
C ARG A 137 14.39 -3.79 -1.19
N TYR A 138 15.17 -2.77 -1.56
CA TYR A 138 15.11 -2.13 -2.87
C TYR A 138 16.28 -2.51 -3.78
N ARG A 139 17.19 -3.34 -3.28
CA ARG A 139 18.31 -3.87 -4.07
C ARG A 139 17.96 -5.21 -4.68
N ARG A 140 18.52 -5.49 -5.85
CA ARG A 140 18.54 -6.82 -6.45
C ARG A 140 19.19 -7.80 -5.49
N ARG A 141 18.49 -8.89 -5.16
CA ARG A 141 19.15 -10.08 -4.59
C ARG A 141 19.56 -11.01 -5.71
N PRO A 142 20.81 -11.51 -5.73
CA PRO A 142 21.17 -12.63 -6.59
C PRO A 142 20.27 -13.82 -6.23
N CYS A 143 19.53 -14.36 -7.21
CA CYS A 143 18.70 -15.53 -6.99
C CYS A 143 19.60 -16.73 -6.65
N ALA A 144 19.54 -17.22 -5.41
CA ALA A 144 20.04 -18.55 -5.09
C ALA A 144 18.98 -19.56 -5.59
N GLY A 145 19.09 -19.94 -6.87
CA GLY A 145 18.29 -21.00 -7.49
C GLY A 145 16.99 -20.54 -8.14
N GLY A 146 17.05 -20.17 -9.42
CA GLY A 146 16.10 -20.53 -10.49
C GLY A 146 14.60 -20.21 -10.42
N ALA A 147 14.01 -19.85 -9.28
CA ALA A 147 12.58 -19.57 -9.18
C ALA A 147 12.33 -18.04 -9.18
N SER A 148 11.79 -17.59 -10.30
CA SER A 148 11.50 -16.23 -10.73
C SER A 148 10.51 -15.46 -9.84
N GLY A 149 10.76 -14.17 -9.64
CA GLY A 149 9.77 -13.23 -9.10
C GLY A 149 10.33 -11.91 -8.55
N GLY A 150 11.65 -11.78 -8.37
CA GLY A 150 12.26 -10.51 -7.99
C GLY A 150 12.34 -9.53 -9.17
N PRO A 151 12.28 -8.20 -8.94
CA PRO A 151 12.41 -7.21 -10.00
C PRO A 151 13.74 -7.40 -10.75
N SER A 152 13.70 -7.27 -12.07
CA SER A 152 14.85 -7.44 -12.96
C SER A 152 15.95 -6.40 -12.74
N GLN A 153 15.61 -5.30 -12.04
CA GLN A 153 16.48 -4.17 -11.71
C GLN A 153 16.23 -3.69 -10.27
N ASP A 154 17.16 -2.92 -9.72
CA ASP A 154 16.97 -2.23 -8.43
C ASP A 154 15.72 -1.34 -8.49
N VAL A 155 14.98 -1.28 -7.38
CA VAL A 155 13.80 -0.41 -7.29
C VAL A 155 14.27 1.03 -7.15
N VAL A 156 13.87 1.87 -8.11
CA VAL A 156 14.13 3.31 -8.05
C VAL A 156 13.27 3.93 -6.96
N VAL A 157 13.89 4.32 -5.85
CA VAL A 157 13.19 5.00 -4.76
C VAL A 157 12.85 6.44 -5.18
N PRO A 158 11.56 6.80 -5.25
CA PRO A 158 11.15 8.14 -5.67
C PRO A 158 11.54 9.20 -4.64
N ARG A 159 11.59 10.47 -5.08
CA ARG A 159 11.89 11.62 -4.20
C ARG A 159 10.63 12.34 -3.73
N GLY A 160 9.46 11.84 -4.10
CA GLY A 160 8.15 12.45 -3.93
C GLY A 160 7.27 11.90 -5.04
N GLU A 161 6.05 11.53 -4.71
CA GLU A 161 5.08 10.98 -5.66
C GLU A 161 3.79 11.81 -5.58
N THR A 162 3.18 12.07 -6.73
CA THR A 162 1.75 12.39 -6.83
C THR A 162 0.91 11.13 -6.58
N PHE A 163 -0.42 11.27 -6.50
CA PHE A 163 -1.28 10.09 -6.50
C PHE A 163 -1.26 9.39 -7.86
N ARG A 164 -1.12 10.14 -8.97
CA ARG A 164 -0.93 9.59 -10.32
C ARG A 164 0.31 8.71 -10.41
N ASP A 165 1.46 9.16 -9.93
CA ASP A 165 2.71 8.37 -9.96
C ASP A 165 2.54 7.06 -9.15
N CYS A 166 1.86 7.15 -8.01
CA CYS A 166 1.52 5.98 -7.20
C CYS A 166 0.54 5.04 -7.93
N LEU A 167 -0.43 5.58 -8.66
CA LEU A 167 -1.39 4.81 -9.46
C LEU A 167 -0.70 4.06 -10.60
N GLU A 168 0.20 4.72 -11.32
CA GLU A 168 0.96 4.13 -12.43
C GLU A 168 1.69 2.87 -11.98
N ARG A 169 2.53 2.95 -10.92
CA ARG A 169 3.22 1.74 -10.41
C ARG A 169 2.28 0.67 -9.85
N VAL A 170 1.17 1.05 -9.24
CA VAL A 170 0.18 0.09 -8.71
C VAL A 170 -0.56 -0.62 -9.85
N SER A 171 -0.79 0.07 -10.97
CA SER A 171 -1.43 -0.50 -12.16
C SER A 171 -0.60 -1.61 -12.82
N GLU A 172 0.73 -1.54 -12.69
CA GLU A 172 1.61 -2.63 -13.11
C GLU A 172 1.39 -3.88 -12.24
N VAL A 173 1.26 -3.74 -10.91
CA VAL A 173 0.97 -4.89 -10.03
C VAL A 173 -0.40 -5.49 -10.33
N TRP A 174 -1.37 -4.63 -10.65
CA TRP A 174 -2.68 -5.08 -11.08
C TRP A 174 -2.57 -5.98 -12.32
N SER A 175 -1.95 -5.46 -13.38
CA SER A 175 -1.84 -6.12 -14.68
C SER A 175 -0.94 -7.36 -14.64
N ASP A 176 0.17 -7.30 -13.91
CA ASP A 176 1.17 -8.37 -13.87
C ASP A 176 0.78 -9.52 -12.92
N THR A 177 -0.08 -9.28 -11.92
CA THR A 177 -0.28 -10.25 -10.85
C THR A 177 -1.73 -10.37 -10.37
N VAL A 178 -2.40 -9.27 -10.01
CA VAL A 178 -3.74 -9.33 -9.42
C VAL A 178 -4.76 -9.84 -10.43
N GLU A 179 -4.83 -9.21 -11.60
CA GLU A 179 -5.77 -9.57 -12.66
C GLU A 179 -5.55 -11.00 -13.18
N PRO A 180 -4.32 -11.42 -13.55
CA PRO A 180 -4.07 -12.80 -13.97
C PRO A 180 -4.47 -13.83 -12.91
N ALA A 181 -4.19 -13.56 -11.62
CA ALA A 181 -4.58 -14.47 -10.55
C ALA A 181 -6.11 -14.56 -10.40
N LEU A 182 -6.82 -13.44 -10.47
CA LEU A 182 -8.29 -13.41 -10.39
C LEU A 182 -8.92 -14.14 -11.59
N ARG A 183 -8.39 -13.96 -12.81
CA ARG A 183 -8.84 -14.67 -14.01
C ARG A 183 -8.58 -16.18 -13.95
N ASP A 184 -7.56 -16.60 -13.23
CA ASP A 184 -7.26 -18.02 -12.92
C ASP A 184 -8.17 -18.56 -11.78
N GLY A 185 -9.18 -17.81 -11.36
CA GLY A 185 -10.15 -18.23 -10.33
C GLY A 185 -9.62 -18.14 -8.90
N LYS A 186 -8.43 -17.55 -8.69
CA LYS A 186 -7.84 -17.42 -7.34
C LYS A 186 -8.51 -16.32 -6.53
N ASN A 187 -8.57 -16.52 -5.23
CA ASN A 187 -8.94 -15.48 -4.28
C ASN A 187 -7.67 -14.74 -3.82
N VAL A 188 -7.64 -13.44 -4.08
CA VAL A 188 -6.47 -12.59 -3.82
C VAL A 188 -6.73 -11.68 -2.63
N LEU A 189 -5.79 -11.65 -1.69
CA LEU A 189 -5.75 -10.69 -0.58
C LEU A 189 -4.60 -9.70 -0.80
N VAL A 190 -4.91 -8.41 -0.86
CA VAL A 190 -3.91 -7.34 -0.94
C VAL A 190 -3.87 -6.56 0.38
N VAL A 191 -2.73 -6.59 1.06
CA VAL A 191 -2.50 -5.84 2.31
C VAL A 191 -1.50 -4.72 2.05
N SER A 192 -1.97 -3.48 2.04
CA SER A 192 -1.15 -2.33 1.66
C SER A 192 -1.52 -1.07 2.45
N HIS A 193 -1.42 0.10 1.83
CA HIS A 193 -1.44 1.42 2.44
C HIS A 193 -2.59 2.28 1.89
N GLY A 194 -2.78 3.47 2.46
CA GLY A 194 -3.93 4.29 2.14
C GLY A 194 -4.01 4.66 0.65
N ASN A 195 -2.94 5.22 0.09
CA ASN A 195 -2.97 5.70 -1.29
C ASN A 195 -2.76 4.58 -2.31
N ALA A 196 -1.97 3.55 -1.98
CA ALA A 196 -1.85 2.37 -2.83
C ALA A 196 -3.21 1.62 -2.98
N LEU A 197 -3.99 1.50 -1.90
CA LEU A 197 -5.31 0.89 -1.99
C LEU A 197 -6.33 1.80 -2.68
N ARG A 198 -6.26 3.12 -2.50
CA ARG A 198 -7.07 4.06 -3.29
C ARG A 198 -6.80 3.93 -4.79
N ALA A 199 -5.55 3.67 -5.18
CA ALA A 199 -5.21 3.39 -6.57
C ALA A 199 -5.84 2.08 -7.07
N LEU A 200 -5.76 0.99 -6.29
CA LEU A 200 -6.43 -0.27 -6.65
C LEU A 200 -7.95 -0.11 -6.73
N ILE A 201 -8.57 0.57 -5.78
CA ILE A 201 -10.02 0.87 -5.79
C ILE A 201 -10.40 1.63 -7.06
N LYS A 202 -9.62 2.67 -7.44
CA LYS A 202 -9.86 3.42 -8.69
C LYS A 202 -9.83 2.50 -9.92
N LEU A 203 -8.88 1.57 -9.98
CA LEU A 203 -8.75 0.62 -11.09
C LEU A 203 -9.92 -0.36 -11.15
N VAL A 204 -10.29 -0.94 -10.00
CA VAL A 204 -11.38 -1.92 -9.88
C VAL A 204 -12.74 -1.28 -10.17
N ASP A 205 -12.99 -0.08 -9.66
CA ASP A 205 -14.26 0.63 -9.82
C ASP A 205 -14.37 1.37 -11.18
N GLY A 206 -13.34 1.28 -12.04
CA GLY A 206 -13.33 1.95 -13.35
C GLY A 206 -13.42 3.48 -13.29
N VAL A 207 -12.99 4.10 -12.20
CA VAL A 207 -13.13 5.56 -11.99
C VAL A 207 -12.15 6.31 -12.91
N SER A 208 -12.65 7.30 -13.66
CA SER A 208 -11.84 8.13 -14.56
C SER A 208 -10.82 9.00 -13.81
N ASP A 209 -9.83 9.55 -14.52
CA ASP A 209 -8.85 10.45 -13.91
C ASP A 209 -9.50 11.80 -13.53
N GLU A 210 -10.43 12.28 -14.35
CA GLU A 210 -11.25 13.46 -14.10
C GLU A 210 -12.08 13.30 -12.81
N ASP A 211 -12.74 12.14 -12.66
CA ASP A 211 -13.54 11.84 -11.47
C ASP A 211 -12.65 11.64 -10.25
N ALA A 212 -11.50 10.97 -10.38
CA ALA A 212 -10.57 10.82 -9.26
C ALA A 212 -10.02 12.18 -8.78
N ALA A 213 -9.82 13.13 -9.70
CA ALA A 213 -9.40 14.49 -9.39
C ALA A 213 -10.50 15.31 -8.69
N SER A 214 -11.77 15.10 -9.04
CA SER A 214 -12.91 15.88 -8.53
C SER A 214 -13.54 15.30 -7.26
N THR A 215 -13.68 13.97 -7.18
CA THR A 215 -14.41 13.28 -6.10
C THR A 215 -13.53 12.91 -4.91
N CYS A 216 -12.20 12.84 -5.12
CA CYS A 216 -11.23 12.35 -4.15
C CYS A 216 -11.60 10.95 -3.59
N PRO A 217 -10.95 9.85 -4.03
CA PRO A 217 -11.32 8.50 -3.60
C PRO A 217 -11.39 8.37 -2.07
N PRO A 218 -12.36 7.58 -1.55
CA PRO A 218 -12.71 7.55 -0.13
C PRO A 218 -11.52 7.16 0.76
N HIS A 219 -11.58 7.60 2.02
CA HIS A 219 -10.58 7.25 3.00
C HIS A 219 -10.68 5.76 3.35
N VAL A 220 -9.62 4.99 3.04
CA VAL A 220 -9.54 3.58 3.43
C VAL A 220 -9.21 3.46 4.92
N PRO A 221 -10.13 2.92 5.75
CA PRO A 221 -9.90 2.73 7.19
C PRO A 221 -8.81 1.69 7.47
N HIS A 222 -8.24 1.72 8.68
CA HIS A 222 -7.19 0.76 9.10
C HIS A 222 -7.79 -0.61 9.39
N ALA A 223 -7.18 -1.66 8.85
CA ALA A 223 -7.51 -3.07 9.10
C ALA A 223 -9.00 -3.44 8.95
N ILE A 224 -9.74 -2.79 8.08
CA ILE A 224 -11.11 -3.22 7.73
C ILE A 224 -11.04 -3.86 6.34
N PRO A 225 -11.44 -5.15 6.18
CA PRO A 225 -11.53 -5.80 4.89
C PRO A 225 -12.55 -5.13 3.97
N LEU A 226 -12.08 -4.70 2.79
CA LEU A 226 -12.93 -4.32 1.66
C LEU A 226 -12.95 -5.50 0.68
N VAL A 227 -14.09 -6.16 0.55
CA VAL A 227 -14.25 -7.37 -0.27
C VAL A 227 -15.00 -7.03 -1.55
N TYR A 228 -14.40 -7.40 -2.68
CA TYR A 228 -14.99 -7.34 -4.00
C TYR A 228 -15.34 -8.76 -4.48
N SER A 229 -16.61 -8.93 -4.84
CA SER A 229 -17.06 -10.01 -5.70
C SER A 229 -16.99 -9.46 -7.12
N LEU A 230 -16.20 -10.08 -8.00
CA LEU A 230 -16.00 -9.61 -9.36
C LEU A 230 -16.57 -10.65 -10.33
N ASP A 231 -17.15 -10.19 -11.43
CA ASP A 231 -17.60 -11.05 -12.53
C ASP A 231 -16.43 -11.53 -13.42
N ALA A 232 -16.75 -12.18 -14.55
CA ALA A 232 -15.74 -12.71 -15.49
C ALA A 232 -14.91 -11.61 -16.18
N ASP A 233 -15.47 -10.39 -16.29
CA ASP A 233 -14.82 -9.20 -16.85
C ASP A 233 -14.13 -8.36 -15.75
N LEU A 234 -14.02 -8.93 -14.54
CA LEU A 234 -13.47 -8.31 -13.34
C LEU A 234 -14.19 -7.03 -12.91
N GLN A 235 -15.48 -6.91 -13.23
CA GLN A 235 -16.33 -5.81 -12.78
C GLN A 235 -17.00 -6.15 -11.43
N PRO A 236 -17.09 -5.18 -10.49
CA PRO A 236 -17.76 -5.36 -9.18
C PRO A 236 -19.26 -5.67 -9.21
#